data_AF-A0A7I9VI96-F1
#
_entry.id   AF-A0A7I9VI96-F1
#
_cell.length_a   1.000
_cell.length_b   1.000
_cell.length_c   1.000
_cell.angle_alpha   90.00
_cell.angle_beta   90.00
_cell.angle_gamma   90.00
#
_symmetry.space_group_name_H-M   'P 1'
#
loop_
_entity.id
_entity.type
_entity.pdbx_description
1 polymer ?
#
loop_
_entity_poly.entity_id
_entity_poly.type
_entity_poly.pdbx_seq_one_letter_code
_entity_poly.pdbx_strand_id
1 'polypeptide(L)'
;MTSELKRAMARYEEARVRYRKAVLASLDGASNGDVIRQSIRDFQRASAELKRLAPPAAVPARPLPAPEVRPEPAEALATAWSSVRRAVSGVGARLRIMRTAS
;
A
#
# COMPACT_ATOMS: atom_id res chain seq x y z
N MET A 1 -10.46 -20.53 -23.54
CA MET A 1 -10.09 -20.71 -22.11
C MET A 1 -10.19 -22.19 -21.75
N THR A 2 -9.10 -22.82 -21.34
CA THR A 2 -9.04 -24.28 -21.08
C THR A 2 -9.66 -24.63 -19.71
N SER A 3 -10.10 -25.89 -19.53
CA SER A 3 -10.65 -26.39 -18.26
C SER A 3 -9.63 -26.36 -17.12
N GLU A 4 -8.36 -26.61 -17.45
CA GLU A 4 -7.22 -26.54 -16.54
C GLU A 4 -6.96 -25.11 -16.05
N LEU A 5 -6.97 -24.12 -16.96
CA LEU A 5 -6.83 -22.71 -16.60
C LEU A 5 -7.98 -22.25 -15.67
N LYS A 6 -9.22 -22.66 -15.93
CA LYS A 6 -10.36 -22.36 -15.04
C LYS A 6 -10.16 -22.92 -13.63
N ARG A 7 -9.65 -24.15 -13.50
CA ARG A 7 -9.35 -24.76 -12.20
C ARG A 7 -8.21 -24.04 -11.48
N ALA A 8 -7.14 -23.66 -12.19
CA ALA A 8 -6.04 -22.91 -11.62
C ALA A 8 -6.48 -21.52 -11.13
N MET A 9 -7.33 -20.83 -11.89
CA MET A 9 -7.93 -19.56 -11.46
C MET A 9 -8.78 -19.72 -10.19
N ALA A 10 -9.59 -20.77 -10.10
CA ALA A 10 -10.40 -21.05 -8.91
C ALA A 10 -9.52 -21.32 -7.67
N ARG A 11 -8.48 -22.14 -7.80
CA ARG A 11 -7.52 -22.42 -6.72
C ARG A 11 -6.78 -21.15 -6.27
N TYR A 12 -6.37 -20.31 -7.22
CA TYR A 12 -5.75 -19.03 -6.92
C TYR A 12 -6.67 -18.12 -6.11
N GLU A 13 -7.93 -17.99 -6.51
CA GLU A 13 -8.89 -17.15 -5.80
C GLU A 13 -9.20 -17.68 -4.39
N GLU A 14 -9.37 -19.01 -4.24
CA GLU A 14 -9.53 -19.63 -2.92
C GLU A 14 -8.33 -19.35 -2.00
N ALA A 15 -7.11 -19.53 -2.51
CA ALA A 15 -5.89 -19.29 -1.74
C ALA A 15 -5.76 -17.80 -1.35
N ARG A 16 -6.13 -16.89 -2.26
CA ARG A 16 -6.15 -15.43 -2.00
C ARG A 16 -7.11 -15.08 -0.87
N VAL A 17 -8.32 -15.64 -0.88
CA VAL A 17 -9.33 -15.41 0.16
C VAL A 17 -8.88 -16.00 1.50
N ARG A 18 -8.32 -17.22 1.51
CA ARG A 18 -7.80 -17.85 2.75
C ARG A 18 -6.67 -17.03 3.36
N TYR A 19 -5.70 -16.60 2.54
CA TYR A 19 -4.64 -15.71 2.99
C TYR A 19 -5.17 -14.41 3.59
N ARG A 20 -6.12 -13.74 2.90
CA ARG A 20 -6.73 -12.51 3.43
C ARG A 20 -7.42 -12.74 4.77
N LYS A 21 -8.16 -13.84 4.92
CA LYS A 21 -8.82 -14.20 6.19
C LYS A 21 -7.79 -14.43 7.31
N ALA A 22 -6.72 -15.17 7.03
CA ALA A 22 -5.67 -15.44 8.01
C ALA A 22 -4.96 -14.16 8.48
N VAL A 23 -4.66 -13.25 7.54
CA VAL A 23 -4.08 -11.94 7.86
C VAL A 23 -5.03 -11.11 8.71
N LEU A 24 -6.31 -11.00 8.31
CA LEU A 24 -7.28 -10.22 9.07
C LEU A 24 -7.49 -10.76 10.49
N ALA A 25 -7.58 -12.09 10.64
CA ALA A 25 -7.68 -12.72 11.95
C ALA A 25 -6.45 -12.45 12.84
N SER A 26 -5.26 -12.32 12.24
CA SER A 26 -4.04 -12.00 12.99
C SER A 26 -3.96 -10.56 13.47
N LEU A 27 -4.61 -9.63 12.75
CA LEU A 27 -4.70 -8.23 13.15
C LEU A 27 -5.66 -8.03 14.33
N ASP A 28 -6.63 -8.93 14.49
CA ASP A 28 -7.59 -8.95 15.60
C ASP A 28 -7.00 -9.54 16.90
N GLY A 29 -5.68 -9.72 16.96
CA GLY A 29 -4.97 -10.21 18.15
C GLY A 29 -4.99 -11.73 18.35
N ALA A 30 -5.65 -12.49 17.47
CA ALA A 30 -5.60 -13.94 17.51
C ALA A 30 -4.23 -14.45 17.01
N SER A 31 -3.51 -15.19 17.85
CA SER A 31 -2.23 -15.81 17.48
C SER A 31 -2.45 -16.86 16.37
N ASN A 32 -2.09 -16.48 15.14
CA ASN A 32 -2.36 -17.27 13.93
C ASN A 32 -1.12 -17.44 13.03
N GLY A 33 0.09 -17.34 13.59
CA GLY A 33 1.34 -17.33 12.82
C GLY A 33 1.54 -18.52 11.89
N ASP A 34 1.20 -19.75 12.33
CA ASP A 34 1.28 -20.95 11.50
C ASP A 34 0.26 -20.95 10.37
N VAL A 35 -0.96 -20.50 10.64
CA VAL A 35 -2.03 -20.40 9.65
C VAL A 35 -1.67 -19.40 8.56
N ILE A 36 -1.06 -18.27 8.94
CA ILE A 36 -0.56 -17.26 7.99
C ILE A 36 0.55 -17.85 7.12
N ARG A 37 1.57 -18.48 7.74
CA ARG A 37 2.68 -19.12 7.00
C ARG A 37 2.18 -20.15 6.00
N GLN A 38 1.22 -20.98 6.41
CA GLN A 38 0.62 -21.96 5.52
C GLN A 38 -0.14 -21.29 4.37
N SER A 39 -0.97 -20.29 4.67
CA SER A 39 -1.75 -19.55 3.67
C SER A 39 -0.87 -18.83 2.66
N ILE A 40 0.29 -18.31 3.07
CA ILE A 40 1.28 -17.71 2.18
C ILE A 40 1.84 -18.76 1.21
N ARG A 41 2.24 -19.93 1.71
CA ARG A 41 2.77 -21.02 0.86
C ARG A 41 1.75 -21.47 -0.18
N ASP A 42 0.50 -21.64 0.25
CA ASP A 42 -0.58 -22.09 -0.64
C ASP A 42 -0.89 -21.03 -1.72
N PHE A 43 -0.91 -19.75 -1.33
CA PHE A 43 -1.10 -18.65 -2.28
C PHE A 43 0.03 -18.56 -3.30
N GLN A 44 1.29 -18.68 -2.86
CA GLN A 44 2.45 -18.67 -3.74
C GLN A 44 2.40 -19.84 -4.75
N ARG A 45 2.06 -21.04 -4.29
CA ARG A 45 1.92 -22.21 -5.15
C ARG A 45 0.82 -22.02 -6.20
N ALA A 46 -0.36 -21.56 -5.79
CA ALA A 46 -1.47 -21.33 -6.70
C ALA A 46 -1.18 -20.20 -7.70
N SER A 47 -0.45 -19.15 -7.28
CA SER A 47 -0.01 -18.09 -8.19
C SER A 47 1.01 -18.59 -9.20
N ALA A 48 1.97 -19.42 -8.80
CA ALA A 48 2.93 -20.02 -9.72
C ALA A 48 2.25 -20.95 -10.74
N GLU A 49 1.27 -21.76 -10.31
CA GLU A 49 0.47 -22.61 -11.19
C GLU A 49 -0.30 -21.77 -12.22
N LEU A 50 -1.00 -20.72 -11.77
CA LEU A 50 -1.75 -19.83 -12.65
C LEU A 50 -0.83 -19.10 -13.66
N LYS A 51 0.34 -18.61 -13.22
CA LYS A 51 1.32 -17.94 -14.10
C LYS A 51 1.87 -18.85 -15.20
N ARG A 52 1.99 -20.16 -14.95
CA ARG A 52 2.41 -21.13 -15.97
C ARG A 52 1.35 -21.33 -17.04
N LEU A 53 0.07 -21.36 -16.64
CA LEU A 53 -1.06 -21.63 -17.54
C LEU A 53 -1.59 -20.38 -18.24
N ALA A 54 -1.45 -19.23 -17.61
CA ALA A 54 -1.71 -17.91 -18.17
C ALA A 54 -0.42 -17.09 -18.03
N PRO A 55 0.52 -17.20 -18.98
CA PRO A 55 1.62 -16.26 -19.07
C PRO A 55 1.03 -14.85 -19.05
N PRO A 56 1.67 -13.90 -18.34
CA PRO A 56 1.19 -12.53 -18.39
C PRO A 56 1.12 -12.12 -19.87
N ALA A 57 -0.09 -11.80 -20.33
CA ALA A 57 -0.22 -11.05 -21.57
C ALA A 57 0.75 -9.87 -21.44
N ALA A 58 1.63 -9.70 -22.44
CA ALA A 58 2.62 -8.62 -22.44
C ALA A 58 1.92 -7.37 -21.93
N VAL A 59 2.35 -6.89 -20.76
CA VAL A 59 1.76 -5.68 -20.17
C VAL A 59 1.95 -4.63 -21.26
N PRO A 60 0.88 -4.07 -21.86
CA PRO A 60 1.06 -3.01 -22.84
C PRO A 60 1.87 -1.95 -22.12
N ALA A 61 3.04 -1.61 -22.67
CA ALA A 61 3.98 -0.71 -22.03
C ALA A 61 3.20 0.53 -21.61
N ARG A 62 2.97 0.68 -20.29
CA ARG A 62 2.42 1.93 -19.77
C ARG A 62 3.39 2.99 -20.24
N PRO A 63 2.94 4.07 -20.93
CA PRO A 63 3.83 5.17 -21.27
C PRO A 63 4.62 5.54 -20.03
N LEU A 64 5.95 5.52 -20.12
CA LEU A 64 6.80 5.91 -19.00
C LEU A 64 6.30 7.28 -18.52
N PRO A 65 5.94 7.45 -17.25
CA PRO A 65 5.63 8.78 -16.74
C PRO A 65 6.82 9.67 -17.07
N ALA A 66 6.54 10.84 -17.64
CA ALA A 66 7.57 11.83 -17.96
C ALA A 66 8.48 12.02 -16.74
N PRO A 67 9.80 12.21 -16.92
CA PRO A 67 10.73 12.33 -15.81
C PRO A 67 10.21 13.40 -14.84
N GLU A 68 9.79 12.94 -13.67
CA GLU A 68 9.29 13.81 -12.63
C GLU A 68 10.48 14.64 -12.15
N VAL A 69 10.47 15.92 -12.53
CA VAL A 69 11.50 16.89 -12.15
C VAL A 69 11.42 17.01 -10.63
N ARG A 70 12.27 16.25 -9.94
CA ARG A 70 12.41 16.33 -8.49
C ARG A 70 13.01 17.70 -8.18
N PRO A 71 12.35 18.55 -7.39
CA PRO A 71 13.00 19.77 -6.93
C PRO A 71 14.23 19.39 -6.11
N GLU A 72 15.32 20.14 -6.30
CA GLU A 72 16.58 19.96 -5.58
C GLU A 72 16.30 19.87 -4.06
N PRO A 73 16.96 18.96 -3.32
CA PRO A 73 16.64 18.67 -1.92
C PRO A 73 16.69 19.90 -1.01
N ALA A 74 17.47 20.92 -1.40
CA ALA A 74 17.55 22.20 -0.69
C ALA A 74 16.24 23.01 -0.74
N GLU A 75 15.55 23.05 -1.89
CA GLU A 75 14.31 23.80 -2.06
C GLU A 75 13.13 23.12 -1.38
N ALA A 76 13.10 21.78 -1.41
CA ALA A 76 12.07 20.99 -0.72
C ALA A 76 12.14 21.19 0.80
N LEU A 77 13.34 21.17 1.38
CA LEU A 77 13.55 21.43 2.80
C LEU A 77 13.21 22.88 3.18
N ALA A 78 13.60 23.87 2.37
CA ALA A 78 13.26 25.26 2.61
C ALA A 78 11.74 25.51 2.59
N THR A 79 11.03 24.86 1.66
CA THR A 79 9.57 24.95 1.54
C THR A 79 8.86 24.26 2.71
N ALA A 80 9.36 23.10 3.14
CA ALA A 80 8.85 22.41 4.32
C ALA A 80 9.05 23.24 5.61
N TRP A 81 10.26 23.80 5.80
CA TRP A 81 10.57 24.64 6.96
C TRP A 81 9.78 25.94 7.00
N SER A 82 9.51 26.57 5.85
CA SER A 82 8.68 27.78 5.79
C SER A 82 7.22 27.49 6.16
N SER A 83 6.70 26.33 5.77
CA SER A 83 5.34 25.87 6.13
C SER A 83 5.22 25.61 7.63
N VAL A 84 6.20 24.93 8.23
CA VAL A 84 6.27 24.70 9.68
C VAL A 84 6.37 26.03 10.43
N ARG A 85 7.24 26.94 10.00
CA ARG A 85 7.39 28.28 10.62
C ARG A 85 6.09 29.07 10.58
N ARG A 86 5.37 29.06 9.45
CA ARG A 86 4.10 29.78 9.30
C ARG A 86 3.01 29.21 10.22
N ALA A 87 2.95 27.88 10.38
CA ALA A 87 2.00 27.24 11.29
C ALA A 87 2.25 27.61 12.76
N VAL A 88 3.52 27.63 13.19
CA VAL A 88 3.88 28.00 14.57
C VAL A 88 3.66 29.48 14.85
N SER A 89 3.94 30.37 13.88
CA SER A 89 3.67 31.80 14.01
C SER A 89 2.18 32.16 14.00
N GLY A 90 1.35 31.36 13.32
CA GLY A 90 -0.12 31.55 13.30
C GLY A 90 -0.81 31.21 14.61
N VAL A 91 -0.24 30.31 15.43
CA VAL A 91 -0.79 29.94 16.75
C VAL A 91 -0.47 31.00 17.81
N GLY A 92 0.65 31.71 17.70
CA GLY A 92 1.05 32.76 18.65
C GLY A 92 0.29 34.09 18.51
N ALA A 93 -0.33 34.38 17.36
CA ALA A 93 -1.04 35.65 17.14
C ALA A 93 -2.45 35.68 17.76
N ARG A 94 -3.09 34.52 17.97
CA ARG A 94 -4.45 34.45 18.55
C ARG A 94 -4.49 34.56 20.08
N LEU A 95 -3.37 34.32 20.78
CA LEU A 95 -3.32 34.37 22.24
C LEU A 95 -2.98 35.74 22.84
N ARG A 96 -2.62 36.74 22.02
CA ARG A 96 -2.27 38.08 22.52
C ARG A 96 -3.42 39.11 22.50
N ILE A 97 -4.57 38.79 21.90
CA ILE A 97 -5.71 39.74 21.82
C ILE A 97 -6.60 39.73 23.08
N MET A 98 -6.44 38.79 24.03
CA MET A 98 -7.24 38.73 25.27
C MET A 98 -6.52 39.23 26.53
N ARG A 99 -5.54 40.15 26.42
CA ARG A 99 -4.89 40.76 27.60
C ARG A 99 -4.77 42.28 27.54
N THR A 100 -5.80 42.96 27.02
CA THR A 100 -6.03 44.39 27.26
C THR A 100 -7.53 44.68 27.25
N ALA A 101 -8.20 44.33 28.34
CA ALA A 101 -9.49 44.90 28.72
C ALA A 101 -9.58 44.77 30.25
N SER A 102 -9.09 45.79 30.95
CA SER A 102 -9.45 46.12 32.33
C SER A 102 -10.14 47.47 32.30
#